data_AF-A0A1X7FYU4-F1
#
_entry.id   AF-A0A1X7FYU4-F1
#
_cell.length_a   1.000
_cell.length_b   1.000
_cell.length_c   1.000
_cell.angle_alpha   90.00
_cell.angle_beta   90.00
_cell.angle_gamma   90.00
#
_symmetry.space_group_name_H-M   'P 1'
#
loop_
_entity.id
_entity.type
_entity.pdbx_description
1 polymer ?
#
loop_
_entity_poly.entity_id
_entity_poly.type
_entity_poly.pdbx_seq_one_letter_code
_entity_poly.pdbx_strand_id
1 'polypeptide(L)'
;MAGSGAKVNLDSRFAHARQAPMASERVKPADCRTMTEVRHGVDRLDEEIVALIGERFRYMDAAARIKPDRGAVRDEGRKTEVIANARRLARPANVPDAAVADLYERLVEASIAYEFDRFDERPDKD
;
A
#
# COMPACT_ATOMS: atom_id res chain seq x y z
N MET A 1 7.73 35.72 9.11
CA MET A 1 6.57 34.81 9.20
C MET A 1 6.22 34.34 7.79
N ALA A 2 6.64 33.14 7.40
CA ALA A 2 5.99 32.22 6.46
C ALA A 2 6.96 31.03 6.26
N GLY A 3 6.46 29.84 6.57
CA GLY A 3 7.24 28.63 6.85
C GLY A 3 7.92 28.00 5.65
N SER A 4 9.13 27.48 5.90
CA SER A 4 9.85 26.55 5.04
C SER A 4 9.10 25.22 5.00
N GLY A 5 8.49 24.92 3.85
CA GLY A 5 7.91 23.60 3.57
C GLY A 5 9.03 22.60 3.35
N ALA A 6 9.41 21.89 4.41
CA ALA A 6 10.32 20.76 4.29
C ALA A 6 9.69 19.71 3.38
N LYS A 7 10.23 19.53 2.17
CA LYS A 7 9.97 18.36 1.34
C LYS A 7 10.38 17.13 2.13
N VAL A 8 9.41 16.35 2.57
CA VAL A 8 9.67 15.06 3.22
C VAL A 8 10.21 14.13 2.15
N ASN A 9 11.53 13.89 2.16
CA ASN A 9 12.16 12.89 1.33
C ASN A 9 11.73 11.51 1.86
N LEU A 10 10.79 10.88 1.15
CA LEU A 10 10.21 9.59 1.50
C LEU A 10 11.23 8.46 1.30
N ASP A 11 12.21 8.63 0.41
CA ASP A 11 13.21 7.62 0.01
C ASP A 11 14.15 7.25 1.16
N SER A 12 14.46 8.19 2.05
CA SER A 12 15.45 7.98 3.11
C SER A 12 14.94 7.12 4.27
N ARG A 13 13.61 6.99 4.47
CA ARG A 13 13.05 6.21 5.60
C ARG A 13 12.85 4.73 5.29
N PHE A 14 12.91 4.32 4.02
CA PHE A 14 12.63 2.95 3.59
C PHE A 14 13.86 2.18 3.08
N ALA A 15 15.06 2.80 3.10
CA ALA A 15 16.32 2.19 2.65
C ALA A 15 16.85 1.05 3.56
N HIS A 16 16.14 0.72 4.64
CA HIS A 16 16.39 -0.49 5.41
C HIS A 16 15.15 -1.38 5.35
N ALA A 17 14.96 -2.06 4.21
CA ALA A 17 14.19 -3.30 4.18
C ALA A 17 14.93 -4.35 5.02
N ARG A 18 14.95 -4.17 6.34
CA ARG A 18 15.19 -5.25 7.28
C ARG A 18 14.06 -6.24 7.06
N GLN A 19 14.43 -7.50 6.93
CA GLN A 19 13.51 -8.64 6.79
C GLN A 19 12.24 -8.42 7.60
N ALA A 20 11.08 -8.60 6.96
CA ALA A 20 9.81 -8.62 7.66
C ALA A 20 9.94 -9.53 8.89
N PRO A 21 9.55 -9.08 10.09
CA PRO A 21 9.63 -9.94 11.27
C PRO A 21 8.89 -11.24 10.98
N MET A 22 9.58 -12.36 11.22
CA MET A 22 9.04 -13.69 10.99
C MET A 22 7.71 -13.83 11.73
N ALA A 23 6.71 -14.47 11.12
CA ALA A 23 5.36 -14.70 11.66
C ALA A 23 5.29 -15.42 13.03
N SER A 24 6.44 -15.72 13.64
CA SER A 24 6.66 -16.47 14.88
C SER A 24 6.42 -15.69 16.18
N GLU A 25 6.12 -14.39 16.15
CA GLU A 25 6.02 -13.55 17.36
C GLU A 25 4.58 -13.26 17.82
N ARG A 26 3.57 -13.67 17.05
CA ARG A 26 2.15 -13.45 17.39
C ARG A 26 1.56 -14.68 18.06
N VAL A 27 0.86 -14.48 19.18
CA VAL A 27 -0.08 -15.48 19.71
C VAL A 27 -1.14 -15.72 18.62
N LYS A 28 -1.47 -16.98 18.35
CA LYS A 28 -2.50 -17.30 17.35
C LYS A 28 -3.83 -16.71 17.82
N PRO A 29 -4.69 -16.19 16.92
CA PRO A 29 -5.95 -15.59 17.31
C PRO A 29 -6.82 -16.48 18.21
N ALA A 30 -6.83 -17.80 17.97
CA ALA A 30 -7.59 -18.78 18.76
C ALA A 30 -6.99 -19.04 20.15
N ASP A 31 -5.72 -18.71 20.38
CA ASP A 31 -4.98 -18.95 21.62
C ASP A 31 -4.89 -17.70 22.51
N CYS A 32 -5.29 -16.52 22.01
CA CYS A 32 -5.33 -15.28 22.78
C CYS A 32 -6.28 -15.42 23.98
N ARG A 33 -5.80 -15.05 25.17
CA ARG A 33 -6.56 -15.10 26.44
C ARG A 33 -6.91 -13.71 26.96
N THR A 34 -6.25 -12.67 26.46
CA THR A 34 -6.44 -11.28 26.89
C THR A 34 -6.56 -10.33 25.70
N MET A 35 -7.24 -9.20 25.90
CA MET A 35 -7.28 -8.13 24.89
C MET A 35 -5.91 -7.51 24.61
N THR A 36 -4.97 -7.60 25.55
CA THR A 36 -3.58 -7.17 25.34
C THR A 36 -2.89 -8.01 24.28
N GLU A 37 -3.04 -9.33 24.32
CA GLU A 37 -2.49 -10.24 23.31
C GLU A 37 -3.13 -10.03 21.94
N VAL A 38 -4.45 -9.80 21.90
CA VAL A 38 -5.17 -9.47 20.66
C VAL A 38 -4.61 -8.20 20.03
N ARG A 39 -4.49 -7.11 20.80
CA ARG A 39 -3.97 -5.83 20.31
C ARG A 39 -2.53 -5.96 19.82
N HIS A 40 -1.67 -6.62 20.60
CA HIS A 40 -0.31 -6.89 20.16
C HIS A 40 -0.28 -7.68 18.83
N GLY A 41 -1.14 -8.70 18.68
CA GLY A 41 -1.25 -9.44 17.42
C GLY A 41 -1.65 -8.57 16.23
N VAL A 42 -2.60 -7.65 16.43
CA VAL A 42 -3.05 -6.68 15.42
C VAL A 42 -1.95 -5.68 15.11
N ASP A 43 -1.33 -5.05 16.10
CA ASP A 43 -0.28 -4.04 15.91
C ASP A 43 0.88 -4.61 15.09
N ARG A 44 1.32 -5.84 15.39
CA ARG A 44 2.37 -6.54 14.62
C ARG A 44 1.92 -6.87 13.19
N LEU A 45 0.65 -7.24 13.00
CA LEU A 45 0.11 -7.47 11.65
C LEU A 45 0.00 -6.17 10.85
N ASP A 46 -0.35 -5.07 11.48
CA ASP A 46 -0.45 -3.77 10.83
C ASP A 46 0.93 -3.26 10.38
N GLU A 47 2.00 -3.53 11.14
CA GLU A 47 3.37 -3.29 10.67
C GLU A 47 3.69 -4.04 9.37
N GLU A 48 3.33 -5.32 9.29
CA GLU A 48 3.52 -6.14 8.08
C GLU A 48 2.67 -5.60 6.91
N ILE A 49 1.41 -5.25 7.16
CA ILE A 49 0.51 -4.69 6.15
C ILE A 49 1.06 -3.36 5.61
N VAL A 50 1.51 -2.45 6.48
CA VAL A 50 2.06 -1.16 6.07
C VAL A 50 3.36 -1.34 5.27
N ALA A 51 4.21 -2.30 5.64
CA ALA A 51 5.41 -2.63 4.86
C ALA A 51 5.05 -3.12 3.44
N LEU A 52 4.04 -3.98 3.30
CA LEU A 52 3.53 -4.47 2.01
C LEU A 52 2.89 -3.35 1.18
N ILE A 53 2.16 -2.43 1.82
CA ILE A 53 1.62 -1.23 1.15
C ILE A 53 2.79 -0.37 0.62
N GLY A 54 3.85 -0.17 1.41
CA GLY A 54 5.04 0.54 0.97
C GLY A 54 5.71 -0.12 -0.25
N GLU A 55 5.80 -1.45 -0.27
CA GLU A 55 6.25 -2.18 -1.46
C GLU A 55 5.34 -1.98 -2.67
N ARG A 56 4.02 -2.06 -2.47
CA ARG A 56 3.04 -1.80 -3.52
C ARG A 56 3.20 -0.39 -4.12
N PHE A 57 3.53 0.61 -3.32
CA PHE A 57 3.77 1.98 -3.79
C PHE A 57 5.07 2.12 -4.58
N ARG A 58 6.11 1.33 -4.30
CA ARG A 58 7.32 1.29 -5.15
C ARG A 58 7.05 0.79 -6.57
N TYR A 59 6.01 -0.02 -6.76
CA TYR A 59 5.55 -0.35 -8.11
C TYR A 59 4.89 0.85 -8.82
N MET A 60 4.35 1.81 -8.08
CA MET A 60 3.84 3.06 -8.67
C MET A 60 4.99 3.98 -9.09
N ASP A 61 6.10 4.03 -8.35
CA ASP A 61 7.33 4.70 -8.82
C ASP A 61 7.81 4.09 -10.16
N ALA A 62 7.76 2.75 -10.27
CA ALA A 62 8.09 2.06 -11.50
C ALA A 62 7.09 2.39 -12.63
N ALA A 63 5.79 2.40 -12.34
CA ALA A 63 4.76 2.74 -13.32
C ALA A 63 4.91 4.17 -13.84
N ALA A 64 5.12 5.15 -12.94
CA ALA A 64 5.37 6.55 -13.29
C ALA A 64 6.59 6.74 -14.23
N ARG A 65 7.67 5.98 -14.00
CA ARG A 65 8.85 5.98 -14.89
C ARG A 65 8.55 5.38 -16.28
N ILE A 66 7.71 4.34 -16.33
CA ILE A 66 7.45 3.56 -17.54
C ILE A 66 6.39 4.21 -18.44
N LYS A 67 5.28 4.70 -17.86
CA LYS A 67 4.12 5.19 -18.64
C LYS A 67 4.51 6.27 -19.65
N PRO A 68 3.95 6.25 -20.87
CA PRO A 68 4.38 7.17 -21.92
C PRO A 68 3.97 8.61 -21.61
N ASP A 69 2.72 8.81 -21.20
CA ASP A 69 2.12 10.12 -20.97
C ASP A 69 1.33 10.18 -19.66
N ARG A 70 0.97 11.39 -19.24
CA ARG A 70 0.26 11.66 -18.00
C ARG A 70 -1.18 11.11 -18.00
N GLY A 71 -1.82 11.04 -19.17
CA GLY A 71 -3.16 10.50 -19.34
C GLY A 71 -3.23 9.00 -19.06
N ALA A 72 -2.13 8.27 -19.32
CA ALA A 72 -2.01 6.85 -19.01
C ALA A 72 -1.93 6.55 -17.50
N VAL A 73 -1.71 7.56 -16.64
CA VAL A 73 -1.58 7.33 -15.19
C VAL A 73 -2.88 6.78 -14.60
N ARG A 74 -4.03 7.33 -15.01
CA ARG A 74 -5.34 6.86 -14.58
C ARG A 74 -5.96 5.93 -15.62
N ASP A 75 -6.09 4.66 -15.25
CA ASP A 75 -6.74 3.63 -16.05
C ASP A 75 -7.91 3.01 -15.25
N GLU A 76 -9.14 3.37 -15.63
CA GLU A 76 -10.36 2.88 -14.99
C GLU A 76 -10.58 1.38 -15.18
N GLY A 77 -10.16 0.84 -16.32
CA GLY A 77 -10.23 -0.60 -16.60
C GLY A 77 -9.32 -1.37 -15.65
N ARG A 78 -8.08 -0.91 -15.51
CA ARG A 78 -7.12 -1.51 -14.58
C ARG A 78 -7.54 -1.36 -13.12
N LYS A 79 -8.09 -0.20 -12.73
CA LYS A 79 -8.65 0.01 -11.38
C LYS A 79 -9.75 -1.03 -11.08
N THR A 80 -10.72 -1.17 -11.98
CA THR A 80 -11.82 -2.13 -11.85
C THR A 80 -11.30 -3.55 -11.68
N GLU A 81 -10.29 -3.92 -12.48
CA GLU A 81 -9.67 -5.25 -12.42
C GLU A 81 -8.96 -5.51 -11.08
N VAL A 82 -8.22 -4.53 -10.54
CA VAL A 82 -7.56 -4.66 -9.23
C VAL A 82 -8.57 -4.92 -8.12
N ILE A 83 -9.69 -4.20 -8.10
CA ILE A 83 -10.74 -4.35 -7.08
C ILE A 83 -11.45 -5.69 -7.23
N ALA A 84 -11.75 -6.12 -8.45
CA ALA A 84 -12.34 -7.43 -8.71
C ALA A 84 -11.41 -8.57 -8.25
N ASN A 85 -10.10 -8.44 -8.48
CA ASN A 85 -9.11 -9.38 -7.98
C ASN A 85 -9.05 -9.41 -6.45
N ALA A 86 -9.11 -8.26 -5.79
CA ALA A 86 -9.15 -8.18 -4.32
C ALA A 86 -10.39 -8.89 -3.75
N ARG A 87 -11.57 -8.69 -4.34
CA ARG A 87 -12.81 -9.41 -3.98
C ARG A 87 -12.64 -10.93 -4.12
N ARG A 88 -12.00 -11.39 -5.20
CA ARG A 88 -11.74 -12.82 -5.43
C ARG A 88 -10.82 -13.41 -4.35
N LEU A 89 -9.83 -12.65 -3.88
CA LEU A 89 -8.91 -13.07 -2.82
C LEU A 89 -9.55 -13.05 -1.42
N ALA A 90 -10.55 -12.17 -1.18
CA ALA A 90 -11.23 -12.07 0.11
C ALA A 90 -11.96 -13.36 0.51
N ARG A 91 -12.57 -14.05 -0.46
CA ARG A 91 -13.38 -15.26 -0.25
C ARG A 91 -12.61 -16.41 0.41
N PRO A 92 -11.49 -16.91 -0.16
CA PRO A 92 -10.71 -17.97 0.48
C PRO A 92 -10.06 -17.52 1.80
N ALA A 93 -9.92 -16.20 2.03
CA ALA A 93 -9.42 -15.64 3.29
C ALA A 93 -10.49 -15.50 4.38
N ASN A 94 -11.75 -15.87 4.11
CA ASN A 94 -12.90 -15.70 5.01
C ASN A 94 -13.12 -14.24 5.48
N VAL A 95 -12.88 -13.27 4.59
CA VAL A 95 -13.14 -11.84 4.84
C VAL A 95 -14.29 -11.37 3.94
N PRO A 96 -15.20 -10.49 4.43
CA PRO A 96 -16.27 -9.94 3.59
C PRO A 96 -15.71 -9.23 2.35
N ASP A 97 -16.11 -9.67 1.15
CA ASP A 97 -15.57 -9.16 -0.10
C ASP A 97 -15.89 -7.68 -0.35
N ALA A 98 -17.04 -7.21 0.11
CA ALA A 98 -17.42 -5.79 0.08
C ALA A 98 -16.46 -4.92 0.90
N ALA A 99 -16.12 -5.33 2.12
CA ALA A 99 -15.18 -4.58 2.97
C ALA A 99 -13.78 -4.52 2.34
N VAL A 100 -13.32 -5.62 1.74
CA VAL A 100 -12.04 -5.64 1.01
C VAL A 100 -12.10 -4.73 -0.21
N ALA A 101 -13.20 -4.73 -0.96
CA ALA A 101 -13.36 -3.86 -2.12
C ALA A 101 -13.30 -2.37 -1.74
N ASP A 102 -13.96 -1.97 -0.67
CA ASP A 102 -13.97 -0.58 -0.20
C ASP A 102 -12.58 -0.11 0.24
N LEU A 103 -11.81 -0.99 0.88
CA LEU A 103 -10.41 -0.71 1.22
C LEU A 103 -9.55 -0.58 -0.04
N TYR A 104 -9.73 -1.48 -1.01
CA TYR A 104 -8.97 -1.46 -2.26
C TYR A 104 -9.32 -0.28 -3.15
N GLU A 105 -10.57 0.20 -3.15
CA GLU A 105 -10.98 1.44 -3.81
C GLU A 105 -10.10 2.60 -3.31
N ARG A 106 -10.02 2.79 -1.99
CA ARG A 106 -9.20 3.84 -1.37
C ARG A 106 -7.71 3.65 -1.64
N LEU A 107 -7.23 2.41 -1.55
CA LEU A 107 -5.82 2.08 -1.82
C LEU A 107 -5.45 2.40 -3.26
N VAL A 108 -6.29 2.03 -4.23
CA VAL A 108 -6.03 2.29 -5.66
C VAL A 108 -6.09 3.78 -5.96
N GLU A 109 -7.07 4.52 -5.43
CA GLU A 109 -7.13 5.97 -5.61
C GLU A 109 -5.92 6.69 -5.02
N ALA A 110 -5.48 6.30 -3.82
CA ALA A 110 -4.25 6.83 -3.23
C ALA A 110 -3.00 6.48 -4.07
N SER A 111 -2.99 5.31 -4.70
CA SER A 111 -1.89 4.88 -5.57
C SER A 111 -1.84 5.69 -6.86
N ILE A 112 -3.00 5.96 -7.47
CA ILE A 112 -3.12 6.81 -8.67
C ILE A 112 -2.63 8.23 -8.35
N ALA A 113 -3.07 8.80 -7.23
CA ALA A 113 -2.63 10.13 -6.79
C ALA A 113 -1.10 10.17 -6.58
N TYR A 114 -0.55 9.20 -5.86
CA TYR A 114 0.90 9.09 -5.66
C TYR A 114 1.66 8.90 -6.99
N GLU A 115 1.12 8.10 -7.91
CA GLU A 115 1.71 7.90 -9.23
C GLU A 115 1.73 9.19 -10.06
N PHE A 116 0.69 10.02 -9.98
CA PHE A 116 0.69 11.34 -10.61
C PHE A 116 1.82 12.22 -10.07
N ASP A 117 1.98 12.29 -8.75
CA ASP A 117 3.06 13.07 -8.13
C ASP A 117 4.44 12.61 -8.64
N ARG A 118 4.68 11.28 -8.68
CA ARG A 118 5.94 10.71 -9.18
C ARG A 118 6.13 10.91 -10.67
N PHE A 119 5.05 10.84 -11.46
CA PHE A 119 5.10 11.08 -12.89
C PHE A 119 5.47 12.54 -13.18
N ASP A 120 4.87 13.48 -12.45
CA ASP A 120 5.10 14.92 -12.61
C ASP A 120 6.49 15.34 -12.09
N GLU A 121 7.12 14.56 -11.22
CA GLU A 121 8.50 14.75 -10.74
C GLU A 121 9.58 14.16 -11.67
N ARG A 122 9.20 13.30 -12.64
CA ARG A 122 10.18 12.61 -13.48
C ARG A 122 10.82 13.59 -14.49
N PRO A 123 12.11 13.45 -14.80
CA PRO A 123 12.71 14.24 -15.88
C PRO A 123 12.08 13.86 -17.23
N ASP A 124 11.93 14.85 -18.10
CA ASP A 124 11.50 14.62 -19.48
C ASP A 124 12.44 13.62 -20.16
N LYS A 125 11.85 12.74 -20.97
CA LYS A 125 12.63 11.84 -21.84
C LYS A 125 12.99 12.66 -23.08
N ASP A 126 14.14 13.32 -23.04
CA ASP A 126 14.77 13.94 -24.23
C ASP A 126 14.87 12.95 -25.40
#